data_AF-A0A0U2VFI1-F1
#
_entry.id   AF-A0A0U2VFI1-F1
#
_cell.length_a   1.000
_cell.length_b   1.000
_cell.length_c   1.000
_cell.angle_alpha   90.00
_cell.angle_beta   90.00
_cell.angle_gamma   90.00
#
_symmetry.space_group_name_H-M   'P 1'
#
loop_
_entity.id
_entity.type
_entity.pdbx_description
1 polymer ?
#
loop_
_entity_poly.entity_id
_entity_poly.type
_entity_poly.pdbx_seq_one_letter_code
_entity_poly.pdbx_strand_id
1 'polypeptide(L)'
;MKKLFLISLILFSFFSSQAFACKQISKTLETIDYVYYDTQSNTYYAITVSDTSGSFWVLDIMQSDKEDQKVLKHLNDRFRGLNVIIEYTGNLNIIDYVDIVSFEFINH
;
A
#
# COMPACT_ATOMS: atom_id res chain seq x y z
N MET A 1 0.99 1.68 -74.20
CA MET A 1 0.95 2.16 -72.80
C MET A 1 1.22 0.97 -71.89
N LYS A 2 2.33 1.00 -71.14
CA LYS A 2 2.82 -0.13 -70.33
C LYS A 2 2.07 -0.19 -68.98
N LYS A 3 1.68 -1.39 -68.58
CA LYS A 3 1.09 -1.76 -67.27
C LYS A 3 2.14 -1.72 -66.15
N LEU A 4 1.70 -1.91 -64.89
CA LEU A 4 2.44 -2.08 -63.59
C LEU A 4 2.22 -0.84 -62.68
N PHE A 5 1.91 -0.90 -61.39
CA PHE A 5 1.81 -1.98 -60.39
C PHE A 5 0.87 -1.53 -59.27
N LEU A 6 0.16 -2.49 -58.68
CA LEU A 6 -0.76 -2.34 -57.54
C LEU A 6 0.03 -2.53 -56.25
N ILE A 7 0.07 -1.57 -55.33
CA ILE A 7 0.49 -1.81 -53.94
C ILE A 7 -0.47 -1.09 -52.98
N SER A 8 -1.31 -1.93 -52.39
CA SER A 8 -2.01 -1.79 -51.11
C SER A 8 -1.18 -1.00 -50.09
N LEU A 9 -1.60 0.22 -49.75
CA LEU A 9 -1.10 0.87 -48.53
C LEU A 9 -1.98 0.41 -47.37
N ILE A 10 -1.44 -0.60 -46.72
CA ILE A 10 -1.85 -1.27 -45.49
C ILE A 10 -2.33 -0.27 -44.45
N LEU A 11 -3.49 -0.59 -43.88
CA LEU A 11 -4.05 0.00 -42.67
C LEU A 11 -2.94 0.24 -41.65
N PHE A 12 -2.62 1.52 -41.37
CA PHE A 12 -1.92 1.84 -40.13
C PHE A 12 -2.86 1.51 -38.98
N SER A 13 -2.65 0.30 -38.50
CA SER A 13 -3.26 -0.29 -37.34
C SER A 13 -3.25 0.71 -36.20
N PHE A 14 -4.46 0.93 -35.67
CA PHE A 14 -4.69 1.42 -34.32
C PHE A 14 -3.93 0.55 -33.33
N PHE A 15 -2.65 0.85 -33.10
CA PHE A 15 -2.02 0.54 -31.83
C PHE A 15 -2.35 1.72 -30.92
N SER A 16 -3.60 1.76 -30.45
CA SER A 16 -3.85 2.35 -29.14
C SER A 16 -3.07 1.50 -28.16
N SER A 17 -1.80 1.85 -27.96
CA SER A 17 -1.06 1.44 -26.78
C SER A 17 -1.86 1.97 -25.60
N GLN A 18 -2.80 1.17 -25.12
CA GLN A 18 -3.23 1.23 -23.74
C GLN A 18 -1.98 0.82 -22.96
N ALA A 19 -1.09 1.80 -22.74
CA ALA A 19 -0.12 1.71 -21.69
C ALA A 19 -0.96 1.52 -20.44
N PHE A 20 -1.06 0.28 -19.98
CA PHE A 20 -1.60 -0.01 -18.67
C PHE A 20 -0.77 0.84 -17.73
N ALA A 21 -1.37 1.90 -17.19
CA ALA A 21 -0.74 2.72 -16.17
C ALA A 21 -0.50 1.78 -14.98
N CYS A 22 0.70 1.22 -14.93
CA CYS A 22 1.14 0.41 -13.81
C CYS A 22 1.10 1.34 -12.59
N LYS A 23 0.22 1.07 -11.64
CA LYS A 23 0.08 1.87 -10.42
C LYS A 23 1.46 1.85 -9.75
N GLN A 24 2.12 3.00 -9.66
CA GLN A 24 3.48 3.08 -9.14
C GLN A 24 3.46 2.69 -7.66
N ILE A 25 4.10 1.56 -7.33
CA ILE A 25 4.26 1.10 -5.96
C ILE A 25 5.47 1.81 -5.36
N SER A 26 5.24 2.52 -4.27
CA SER A 26 6.27 3.12 -3.43
C SER A 26 6.48 2.26 -2.18
N LYS A 27 7.66 2.33 -1.58
CA LYS A 27 7.97 1.64 -0.33
C LYS A 27 8.50 2.62 0.70
N THR A 28 8.11 2.44 1.95
CA THR A 28 8.70 3.14 3.10
C THR A 28 9.08 2.14 4.19
N LEU A 29 10.09 2.48 4.98
CA LEU A 29 10.52 1.74 6.17
C LEU A 29 10.13 2.55 7.39
N GLU A 30 9.26 1.99 8.21
CA GLU A 30 8.72 2.65 9.40
C GLU A 30 8.98 1.81 10.65
N THR A 31 8.81 2.43 11.81
CA THR A 31 8.87 1.75 13.12
C THR A 31 7.50 1.79 13.77
N ILE A 32 7.05 0.67 14.34
CA ILE A 32 5.79 0.60 15.09
C ILE A 32 5.96 1.28 16.46
N ASP A 33 5.05 2.20 16.78
CA ASP A 33 4.98 2.83 18.10
C ASP A 33 4.12 2.02 19.07
N TYR A 34 2.88 1.69 18.66
CA TYR A 34 1.95 0.94 19.50
C TYR A 34 0.89 0.20 18.69
N VAL A 35 0.17 -0.68 19.37
CA VAL A 35 -1.03 -1.36 18.86
C VAL A 35 -2.24 -0.89 19.67
N TYR A 36 -3.37 -0.67 19.01
CA TYR A 36 -4.66 -0.42 19.67
C TYR A 36 -5.77 -1.29 19.07
N TYR A 37 -6.90 -1.39 19.77
CA TYR A 37 -8.10 -2.05 19.28
C TYR A 37 -9.15 -1.01 18.88
N ASP A 38 -9.65 -1.12 17.65
CA ASP A 38 -10.81 -0.34 17.21
C ASP A 38 -12.10 -1.14 17.40
N THR A 39 -13.01 -0.59 18.20
CA THR A 39 -14.29 -1.22 18.52
C THR A 39 -15.31 -1.10 17.40
N GLN A 40 -15.11 -0.22 16.42
CA GLN A 40 -16.02 -0.08 15.29
C GLN A 40 -15.79 -1.16 14.24
N SER A 41 -14.53 -1.41 13.89
CA SER A 41 -14.12 -2.45 12.94
C SER A 41 -13.78 -3.79 13.60
N ASN A 42 -13.81 -3.88 14.93
CA ASN A 42 -13.43 -5.06 15.70
C ASN A 42 -12.04 -5.59 15.33
N THR A 43 -11.09 -4.68 15.15
CA THR A 43 -9.77 -4.98 14.58
C THR A 43 -8.67 -4.33 15.41
N TYR A 44 -7.59 -5.08 15.65
CA TYR A 44 -6.35 -4.54 16.19
C TYR A 44 -5.54 -3.91 15.06
N TYR A 45 -5.05 -2.70 15.31
CA TYR A 45 -4.21 -1.97 14.37
C TYR A 45 -2.86 -1.64 15.00
N ALA A 46 -1.79 -1.78 14.22
CA ALA A 46 -0.47 -1.26 14.55
C ALA A 46 -0.30 0.15 13.97
N ILE A 47 0.21 1.07 14.79
CA ILE A 47 0.47 2.47 14.44
C ILE A 47 1.97 2.69 14.34
N THR A 48 2.43 3.33 13.26
CA THR A 48 3.83 3.73 13.15
C THR A 48 4.13 5.01 13.93
N VAL A 49 5.40 5.21 14.26
CA VAL A 49 5.89 6.50 14.77
C VAL A 49 5.53 7.59 13.77
N SER A 50 5.06 8.74 14.27
CA SER A 50 4.75 9.88 13.41
C SER A 50 6.02 10.49 12.80
N ASP A 51 5.95 10.85 11.53
CA ASP A 51 7.01 11.59 10.86
C ASP A 51 7.06 13.06 11.33
N THR A 52 7.96 13.85 10.73
CA THR A 52 8.12 15.27 11.07
C THR A 52 6.90 16.13 10.74
N SER A 53 5.99 15.63 9.89
CA SER A 53 4.72 16.29 9.55
C SER A 53 3.58 15.87 10.48
N GLY A 54 3.80 14.89 11.37
CA GLY A 54 2.79 14.29 12.21
C GLY A 54 1.98 13.18 11.52
N SER A 55 2.40 12.76 10.33
CA SER A 55 1.75 11.68 9.58
C SER A 55 2.21 10.32 10.09
N PHE A 56 1.32 9.32 10.10
CA PHE A 56 1.62 7.95 10.51
C PHE A 56 0.78 6.95 9.71
N TRP A 57 1.21 5.69 9.71
CA TRP A 57 0.51 4.59 9.07
C TRP A 57 -0.31 3.80 10.09
N VAL A 58 -1.43 3.26 9.62
CA VAL A 58 -2.34 2.40 10.37
C VAL A 58 -2.40 1.05 9.65
N LEU A 59 -1.97 -0.02 10.31
CA LEU A 59 -1.85 -1.36 9.72
C LEU A 59 -2.80 -2.33 10.41
N ASP A 60 -3.67 -3.01 9.66
CA ASP A 60 -4.56 -4.03 10.18
C ASP A 60 -3.81 -5.33 10.49
N ILE A 61 -3.73 -5.72 11.76
CA ILE A 61 -2.91 -6.88 12.16
C ILE A 61 -3.74 -8.10 12.51
N MET A 62 -4.93 -7.91 13.08
CA MET A 62 -5.75 -9.03 13.54
C MET A 62 -7.20 -8.59 13.81
N GLN A 63 -8.16 -9.32 13.26
CA GLN A 63 -9.58 -9.16 13.60
C GLN A 63 -9.92 -9.95 14.88
N SER A 64 -10.82 -9.41 15.71
CA SER A 64 -11.29 -10.06 16.94
C SER A 64 -12.67 -9.57 17.33
N ASP A 65 -13.57 -10.47 17.68
CA ASP A 65 -14.98 -10.17 18.04
C ASP A 65 -15.13 -9.16 19.18
N LYS A 66 -14.11 -9.04 20.04
CA LYS A 66 -14.06 -8.07 21.14
C LYS A 66 -12.62 -7.74 21.51
N GLU A 67 -12.49 -6.64 22.26
CA GLU A 67 -11.23 -6.27 22.90
C GLU A 67 -10.84 -7.28 23.98
N ASP A 68 -9.57 -7.67 24.00
CA ASP A 68 -8.94 -8.43 25.05
C ASP A 68 -7.63 -7.74 25.44
N GLN A 69 -7.56 -7.25 26.68
CA GLN A 69 -6.40 -6.51 27.18
C GLN A 69 -5.12 -7.33 27.24
N LYS A 70 -5.21 -8.66 27.42
CA LYS A 70 -4.03 -9.53 27.40
C LYS A 70 -3.49 -9.69 26.00
N VAL A 71 -4.39 -9.83 25.02
CA VAL A 71 -4.05 -9.85 23.60
C VAL A 71 -3.43 -8.52 23.20
N LEU A 72 -4.07 -7.39 23.53
CA LEU A 72 -3.56 -6.06 23.23
C LEU A 72 -2.16 -5.85 23.79
N LYS A 73 -1.92 -6.24 25.05
CA LYS A 73 -0.60 -6.17 25.68
C LYS A 73 0.40 -7.04 24.93
N HIS A 74 0.05 -8.29 24.62
CA HIS A 74 0.94 -9.20 23.89
C HIS A 74 1.29 -8.67 22.50
N LEU A 75 0.33 -8.08 21.78
CA LEU A 75 0.57 -7.47 20.47
C LEU A 75 1.49 -6.25 20.59
N ASN A 76 1.30 -5.41 21.61
CA ASN A 76 2.21 -4.30 21.88
C ASN A 76 3.62 -4.81 22.20
N ASP A 77 3.77 -5.78 23.10
CA ASP A 77 5.06 -6.38 23.45
C ASP A 77 5.76 -7.02 22.23
N ARG A 78 4.97 -7.57 21.29
CA ARG A 78 5.46 -8.21 20.07
C ARG A 78 5.88 -7.22 18.98
N PHE A 79 5.07 -6.19 18.73
CA PHE A 79 5.23 -5.33 17.56
C PHE A 79 5.90 -3.99 17.86
N ARG A 80 5.81 -3.48 19.08
CA ARG A 80 6.39 -2.17 19.43
C ARG A 80 7.90 -2.15 19.17
N GLY A 81 8.35 -1.12 18.46
CA GLY A 81 9.75 -0.96 18.09
C GLY A 81 10.21 -1.85 16.94
N LEU A 82 9.37 -2.74 16.40
CA LEU A 82 9.69 -3.47 15.18
C LEU A 82 9.64 -2.54 13.98
N ASN A 83 10.54 -2.81 13.02
CA ASN A 83 10.50 -2.15 11.73
C ASN A 83 9.50 -2.87 10.81
N VAL A 84 8.83 -2.08 9.97
CA VAL A 84 7.87 -2.56 8.99
C VAL A 84 8.17 -1.90 7.64
N ILE A 85 8.19 -2.70 6.59
CA ILE A 85 8.19 -2.20 5.21
C ILE A 85 6.75 -2.08 4.78
N ILE A 86 6.35 -0.90 4.32
CA ILE A 86 5.00 -0.63 3.81
C ILE A 86 5.11 -0.34 2.33
N GLU A 87 4.41 -1.13 1.52
CA GLU A 87 4.22 -0.88 0.10
C GLU A 87 2.89 -0.18 -0.11
N TYR A 88 2.90 0.96 -0.77
CA TYR A 88 1.72 1.77 -0.99
C TYR A 88 1.68 2.37 -2.38
N THR A 89 0.50 2.83 -2.76
CA THR A 89 0.25 3.51 -4.03
C THR A 89 -0.46 4.83 -3.77
N GLY A 90 -0.19 5.83 -4.60
CA GLY A 90 -0.65 7.20 -4.38
C GLY A 90 0.51 8.17 -4.12
N ASN A 91 0.20 9.45 -3.95
CA ASN A 91 1.18 10.49 -3.72
C ASN A 91 0.95 11.15 -2.36
N LEU A 92 1.90 10.97 -1.43
CA LEU A 92 1.82 11.52 -0.07
C LEU A 92 1.78 13.06 -0.02
N ASN A 93 2.20 13.75 -1.09
CA ASN A 93 2.25 15.21 -1.15
C ASN A 93 0.96 15.85 -1.70
N ILE A 94 0.05 15.05 -2.23
CA ILE A 94 -1.23 15.52 -2.75
C ILE A 94 -2.30 15.06 -1.75
N ILE A 95 -3.36 15.85 -1.59
CA ILE A 95 -4.56 15.46 -0.82
C ILE A 95 -5.32 14.38 -1.60
N ASP A 96 -4.64 13.30 -1.96
CA ASP A 96 -5.17 12.19 -2.73
C ASP A 96 -5.09 10.92 -1.90
N TYR A 97 -5.89 9.94 -2.28
CA TYR A 97 -5.98 8.69 -1.52
C TYR A 97 -4.68 7.88 -1.64
N VAL A 98 -4.18 7.44 -0.50
CA VAL A 98 -3.04 6.54 -0.38
C VAL A 98 -3.57 5.17 0.00
N ASP A 99 -3.28 4.16 -0.83
CA ASP A 99 -3.68 2.79 -0.56
C ASP A 99 -2.46 1.97 -0.18
N ILE A 100 -2.54 1.28 0.97
CA ILE A 100 -1.56 0.26 1.35
C ILE A 100 -1.82 -0.97 0.47
N VAL A 101 -0.78 -1.42 -0.23
CA VAL A 101 -0.79 -2.63 -1.06
C VAL A 101 -0.39 -3.85 -0.25
N SER A 102 0.66 -3.70 0.56
CA SER A 102 1.16 -4.75 1.45
C SER A 102 2.02 -4.15 2.55
N PHE A 103 2.27 -4.93 3.61
CA PHE A 103 3.29 -4.61 4.59
C PHE A 103 3.97 -5.88 5.12
N GLU A 104 5.22 -5.75 5.56
CA GLU A 104 6.02 -6.84 6.09
C GLU A 104 6.79 -6.40 7.34
N PHE A 105 6.56 -7.08 8.46
CA PHE A 105 7.34 -6.87 9.69
C PHE A 105 8.72 -7.50 9.58
N ILE A 106 9.76 -6.72 9.86
CA ILE A 106 11.14 -7.21 9.90
C ILE A 106 11.41 -7.77 11.30
N ASN A 107 11.44 -9.09 11.43
CA ASN A 107 11.89 -9.74 12.66
C ASN A 107 13.42 -9.74 12.70
N HIS A 108 13.98 -9.41 13.86
CA HIS A 108 15.41 -9.60 14.17
C HIS A 108 15.72 -11.05 14.51
#